data_AF-A0A2S1QGK6-F1
#
_entry.id   AF-A0A2S1QGK6-F1
#
_cell.length_a   1.000
_cell.length_b   1.000
_cell.length_c   1.000
_cell.angle_alpha   90.00
_cell.angle_beta   90.00
_cell.angle_gamma   90.00
#
_symmetry.space_group_name_H-M   'P 1'
#
loop_
_entity.id
_entity.type
_entity.pdbx_description
1 polymer ?
#
loop_
_entity_poly.entity_id
_entity_poly.type
_entity_poly.pdbx_seq_one_letter_code
_entity_poly.pdbx_strand_id
1 'polypeptide(L)'
;MHPNNKNIGPYLFKQLRKANKELAPYVLETDRGIQTIDFTNPKAVLELNRAILLSDYSLNWYEIPEGYLCPAIPGRVDYLHYLNDFMGKEDAHGLDIGTGANFVYPLLAGSVFNWKMKGVDIDAKAIRNANAILEKNTHLKGFLTATYQQDRANIFTGAILPGEHYDFTMCNPPFYSSEKDAFKATKEKSKGLKLKEVERNFAGQSNELWCNGGEALFIKRMVKESVNFKSQVDWFTTLVSKSEHLPKIKKQLEKLNAEHRTVDMSQGNKKSRFLAWRFKE
;
A
#
# COMPACT_ATOMS: atom_id res chain seq x y z
N MET A 1 15.69 4.04 -3.81
CA MET A 1 14.90 2.80 -3.65
C MET A 1 15.77 1.87 -2.81
N HIS A 2 15.16 1.02 -2.00
CA HIS A 2 15.85 0.07 -1.15
C HIS A 2 16.76 -0.85 -1.98
N PRO A 3 18.01 -1.13 -1.55
CA PRO A 3 18.95 -1.95 -2.32
C PRO A 3 18.43 -3.36 -2.66
N ASN A 4 17.62 -3.94 -1.77
CA ASN A 4 17.06 -5.29 -1.96
C ASN A 4 15.81 -5.32 -2.86
N ASN A 5 15.34 -4.17 -3.36
CA ASN A 5 14.16 -4.11 -4.22
C ASN A 5 14.50 -4.66 -5.61
N LYS A 6 13.81 -5.73 -6.04
CA LYS A 6 14.02 -6.39 -7.34
C LYS A 6 13.80 -5.45 -8.55
N ASN A 7 13.07 -4.36 -8.36
CA ASN A 7 12.71 -3.41 -9.41
C ASN A 7 13.50 -2.08 -9.35
N ILE A 8 14.71 -2.08 -8.78
CA ILE A 8 15.59 -0.89 -8.76
C ILE A 8 16.10 -0.49 -10.15
N GLY A 9 16.21 -1.46 -11.07
CA GLY A 9 16.68 -1.26 -12.44
C GLY A 9 15.57 -1.11 -13.49
N PRO A 10 15.94 -0.98 -14.77
CA PRO A 10 14.98 -0.97 -15.88
C PRO A 10 14.12 -2.25 -15.92
N TYR A 11 12.86 -2.10 -16.32
CA TYR A 11 11.95 -3.24 -16.47
C TYR A 11 12.41 -4.17 -17.59
N LEU A 12 12.46 -5.47 -17.28
CA LEU A 12 12.79 -6.53 -18.25
C LEU A 12 11.54 -6.94 -19.04
N PHE A 13 11.08 -6.08 -19.95
CA PHE A 13 9.82 -6.27 -20.68
C PHE A 13 9.69 -7.61 -21.41
N LYS A 14 10.80 -8.20 -21.87
CA LYS A 14 10.79 -9.56 -22.44
C LYS A 14 10.30 -10.61 -21.44
N GLN A 15 10.75 -10.54 -20.19
CA GLN A 15 10.32 -11.42 -19.11
C GLN A 15 8.89 -11.09 -18.67
N LEU A 16 8.58 -9.81 -18.50
CA LEU A 16 7.26 -9.35 -18.06
C LEU A 16 6.15 -9.78 -19.04
N ARG A 17 6.36 -9.66 -20.37
CA ARG A 17 5.40 -10.14 -21.38
C ARG A 17 5.25 -11.65 -21.40
N LYS A 18 6.26 -12.40 -20.95
CA LYS A 18 6.15 -13.87 -20.82
C LYS A 18 5.27 -14.24 -19.64
N ALA A 19 5.38 -13.51 -18.52
CA ALA A 19 4.55 -13.70 -17.34
C ALA A 19 3.10 -13.22 -17.55
N ASN A 20 2.91 -12.10 -18.26
CA ASN A 20 1.60 -11.56 -18.59
C ASN A 20 1.55 -11.12 -20.06
N LYS A 21 0.92 -11.94 -20.92
CA LYS A 21 0.84 -11.66 -22.37
C LYS A 21 0.03 -10.40 -22.68
N GLU A 22 -0.93 -10.06 -21.83
CA GLU A 22 -1.78 -8.86 -21.97
C GLU A 22 -1.00 -7.55 -21.85
N LEU A 23 0.24 -7.58 -21.35
CA LEU A 23 1.12 -6.41 -21.37
C LEU A 23 1.61 -6.07 -22.79
N ALA A 24 1.68 -7.04 -23.70
CA ALA A 24 2.34 -6.87 -25.01
C ALA A 24 1.79 -5.70 -25.86
N PRO A 25 0.47 -5.48 -25.98
CA PRO A 25 -0.08 -4.37 -26.76
C PRO A 25 0.25 -2.97 -26.21
N TYR A 26 0.69 -2.88 -24.95
CA TYR A 26 0.97 -1.62 -24.27
C TYR A 26 2.46 -1.25 -24.27
N VAL A 27 3.35 -2.15 -24.72
CA VAL A 27 4.79 -1.88 -24.75
C VAL A 27 5.12 -1.00 -25.94
N LEU A 28 5.73 0.14 -25.64
CA LEU A 28 6.28 1.10 -26.57
C LEU A 28 7.80 0.98 -26.60
N GLU A 29 8.40 1.41 -27.70
CA GLU A 29 9.84 1.56 -27.82
C GLU A 29 10.17 3.02 -28.11
N THR A 30 11.14 3.56 -27.37
CA THR A 30 11.64 4.93 -27.59
C THR A 30 12.63 4.95 -28.75
N ASP A 31 12.92 6.13 -29.29
CA ASP A 31 13.92 6.34 -30.36
C ASP A 31 15.33 5.84 -30.00
N ARG A 32 15.59 5.54 -28.73
CA ARG A 32 16.86 5.01 -28.21
C ARG A 32 16.82 3.48 -27.99
N GLY A 33 15.78 2.80 -28.46
CA GLY A 33 15.58 1.36 -28.27
C GLY A 33 15.19 0.95 -26.85
N ILE A 34 14.83 1.90 -25.98
CA ILE A 34 14.40 1.60 -24.61
C ILE A 34 12.90 1.28 -24.64
N GLN A 35 12.53 0.12 -24.09
CA GLN A 35 11.13 -0.29 -23.94
C GLN A 35 10.49 0.40 -22.74
N THR A 36 9.24 0.83 -22.90
CA THR A 36 8.44 1.52 -21.88
C THR A 36 6.95 1.25 -22.09
N ILE A 37 6.11 1.81 -21.23
CA ILE A 37 4.67 1.95 -21.47
C ILE A 37 4.28 3.44 -21.43
N ASP A 38 3.06 3.74 -21.87
CA ASP A 38 2.42 5.00 -21.52
C ASP A 38 1.86 4.93 -20.09
N PHE A 39 2.52 5.60 -19.15
CA PHE A 39 2.11 5.66 -17.74
C PHE A 39 0.86 6.50 -17.49
N THR A 40 0.33 7.20 -18.50
CA THR A 40 -0.97 7.88 -18.41
C THR A 40 -2.13 6.95 -18.75
N ASN A 41 -1.87 5.80 -19.38
CA ASN A 41 -2.87 4.80 -19.71
C ASN A 41 -3.09 3.84 -18.51
N PRO A 42 -4.26 3.87 -17.85
CA PRO A 42 -4.51 3.05 -16.66
C PRO A 42 -4.47 1.54 -16.94
N LYS A 43 -4.86 1.10 -18.15
CA LYS A 43 -4.77 -0.32 -18.54
C LYS A 43 -3.32 -0.75 -18.69
N ALA A 44 -2.48 0.06 -19.35
CA ALA A 44 -1.06 -0.22 -19.48
C ALA A 44 -0.37 -0.33 -18.10
N VAL A 45 -0.71 0.58 -17.17
CA VAL A 45 -0.21 0.56 -15.79
C VAL A 45 -0.67 -0.69 -15.05
N LEU A 46 -1.94 -1.09 -15.21
CA LEU A 46 -2.46 -2.33 -14.62
C LEU A 46 -1.71 -3.56 -15.13
N GLU A 47 -1.58 -3.69 -16.46
CA GLU A 47 -0.91 -4.86 -17.06
C GLU A 47 0.58 -4.93 -16.70
N LEU A 48 1.25 -3.78 -16.57
CA LEU A 48 2.64 -3.73 -16.11
C LEU A 48 2.77 -4.22 -14.67
N ASN A 49 1.93 -3.70 -13.75
CA ASN A 49 2.00 -4.10 -12.34
C ASN A 49 1.56 -5.55 -12.13
N ARG A 50 0.58 -6.04 -12.89
CA ARG A 50 0.24 -7.47 -12.95
C ARG A 50 1.44 -8.29 -13.41
N ALA A 51 2.09 -7.90 -14.50
CA ALA A 51 3.27 -8.61 -15.00
C ALA A 51 4.41 -8.67 -13.98
N ILE A 52 4.67 -7.57 -13.26
CA ILE A 52 5.69 -7.50 -12.20
C ILE A 52 5.35 -8.47 -11.07
N LEU A 53 4.10 -8.50 -10.60
CA LEU A 53 3.67 -9.42 -9.54
C LEU A 53 3.84 -10.90 -9.95
N LEU A 54 3.44 -11.24 -11.16
CA LEU A 54 3.54 -12.62 -11.66
C LEU A 54 5.01 -13.03 -11.91
N SER A 55 5.81 -12.11 -12.47
CA SER A 55 7.20 -12.39 -12.86
C SER A 55 8.17 -12.36 -11.69
N ASP A 56 8.10 -11.32 -10.87
CA ASP A 56 9.18 -10.97 -9.93
C ASP A 56 8.83 -11.35 -8.49
N TYR A 57 7.54 -11.51 -8.20
CA TYR A 57 7.00 -11.83 -6.88
C TYR A 57 6.21 -13.13 -6.88
N SER A 58 6.35 -13.97 -7.91
CA SER A 58 5.86 -15.34 -7.94
C SER A 58 4.35 -15.51 -7.69
N LEU A 59 3.54 -14.49 -7.97
CA LEU A 59 2.09 -14.67 -7.97
C LEU A 59 1.70 -15.54 -9.17
N ASN A 60 0.74 -16.43 -8.95
CA ASN A 60 0.14 -17.26 -10.00
C ASN A 60 -0.97 -16.51 -10.75
N TRP A 61 -1.67 -15.61 -10.05
CA TRP A 61 -2.79 -14.86 -10.60
C TRP A 61 -2.97 -13.54 -9.85
N TYR A 62 -3.39 -12.50 -10.57
CA TYR A 62 -3.67 -11.22 -9.96
C TYR A 62 -4.62 -10.38 -10.82
N GLU A 63 -5.72 -9.96 -10.22
CA GLU A 63 -6.69 -9.06 -10.84
C GLU A 63 -7.28 -8.14 -9.77
N ILE A 64 -7.68 -6.94 -10.19
CA ILE A 64 -8.39 -5.98 -9.36
C ILE A 64 -9.66 -5.56 -10.09
N PRO A 65 -10.77 -5.31 -9.38
CA PRO A 65 -12.00 -4.90 -10.03
C PRO A 65 -11.85 -3.49 -10.60
N GLU A 66 -12.64 -3.17 -11.62
CA GLU A 66 -12.65 -1.83 -12.20
C GLU A 66 -12.98 -0.76 -11.16
N GLY A 67 -12.27 0.37 -11.23
CA GLY A 67 -12.43 1.49 -10.29
C GLY A 67 -11.69 1.34 -8.96
N TYR A 68 -10.92 0.27 -8.74
CA TYR A 68 -10.04 0.11 -7.57
C TYR A 68 -8.59 0.46 -7.87
N LEU A 69 -7.89 0.98 -6.87
CA LEU A 69 -6.54 1.51 -7.05
C LEU A 69 -5.57 0.41 -7.52
N CYS A 70 -4.99 0.60 -8.70
CA CYS A 70 -3.83 -0.18 -9.14
C CYS A 70 -2.57 0.30 -8.40
N PRO A 71 -1.94 -0.54 -7.55
CA PRO A 71 -0.74 -0.15 -6.84
C PRO A 71 0.49 -0.17 -7.77
N ALA A 72 1.35 0.84 -7.65
CA ALA A 72 2.69 0.81 -8.25
C ALA A 72 3.61 -0.10 -7.41
N ILE A 73 3.84 -1.32 -7.88
CA ILE A 73 4.48 -2.41 -7.10
C ILE A 73 5.85 -2.05 -6.53
N PRO A 74 6.80 -1.46 -7.29
CA PRO A 74 8.12 -1.19 -6.75
C PRO A 74 8.07 -0.34 -5.49
N GLY A 75 7.18 0.64 -5.43
CA GLY A 75 7.05 1.50 -4.27
C GLY A 75 6.39 0.85 -3.05
N ARG A 76 5.59 -0.21 -3.25
CA ARG A 76 4.97 -0.98 -2.16
C ARG A 76 5.96 -1.95 -1.52
N VAL A 77 6.76 -2.61 -2.35
CA VAL A 77 7.84 -3.51 -1.90
C VAL A 77 8.91 -2.74 -1.14
N ASP A 78 9.21 -1.53 -1.59
CA ASP A 78 10.16 -0.63 -0.92
C ASP A 78 9.80 -0.40 0.55
N TYR A 79 8.51 -0.13 0.83
CA TYR A 79 8.04 0.05 2.21
C TYR A 79 8.29 -1.20 3.05
N LEU A 80 8.00 -2.39 2.52
CA LEU A 80 8.23 -3.64 3.24
C LEU A 80 9.71 -3.90 3.53
N HIS A 81 10.62 -3.58 2.61
CA HIS A 81 12.06 -3.70 2.88
C HIS A 81 12.53 -2.74 3.98
N TYR A 82 12.17 -1.46 3.90
CA TYR A 82 12.53 -0.52 4.96
C TYR A 82 11.88 -0.88 6.30
N LEU A 83 10.69 -1.48 6.29
CA LEU A 83 10.03 -1.99 7.49
C LEU A 83 10.77 -3.22 8.05
N ASN A 84 11.22 -4.14 7.20
CA ASN A 84 12.04 -5.29 7.59
C ASN A 84 13.34 -4.83 8.28
N ASP A 85 14.07 -3.89 7.66
CA ASP A 85 15.28 -3.31 8.23
C ASP A 85 15.02 -2.60 9.57
N PHE A 86 13.88 -1.92 9.67
CA PHE A 86 13.47 -1.24 10.89
C PHE A 86 13.15 -2.20 12.04
N MET A 87 12.45 -3.30 11.74
CA MET A 87 12.05 -4.29 12.74
C MET A 87 13.19 -5.24 13.11
N GLY A 88 14.06 -5.58 12.15
CA GLY A 88 15.12 -6.57 12.31
C GLY A 88 14.59 -7.98 12.62
N LYS A 89 13.41 -8.34 12.08
CA LYS A 89 12.70 -9.60 12.37
C LYS A 89 12.43 -10.39 11.09
N GLU A 90 12.86 -11.64 11.06
CA GLU A 90 12.69 -12.53 9.89
C GLU A 90 11.26 -13.08 9.78
N ASP A 91 10.72 -13.67 10.85
CA ASP A 91 9.38 -14.27 10.87
C ASP A 91 8.34 -13.30 11.46
N ALA A 92 7.98 -12.26 10.72
CA ALA A 92 7.03 -11.25 11.19
C ALA A 92 5.56 -11.62 10.94
N HIS A 93 4.69 -11.18 11.85
CA HIS A 93 3.24 -11.23 11.74
C HIS A 93 2.66 -9.80 11.70
N GLY A 94 2.14 -9.40 10.54
CA GLY A 94 1.67 -8.03 10.31
C GLY A 94 0.17 -7.90 10.11
N LEU A 95 -0.35 -6.70 10.40
CA LEU A 95 -1.71 -6.28 10.10
C LEU A 95 -1.71 -5.10 9.12
N ASP A 96 -2.32 -5.28 7.95
CA ASP A 96 -2.50 -4.23 6.95
C ASP A 96 -3.90 -3.60 7.06
N ILE A 97 -3.95 -2.32 7.42
CA ILE A 97 -5.18 -1.54 7.59
C ILE A 97 -5.55 -0.83 6.29
N GLY A 98 -6.72 -1.17 5.74
CA GLY A 98 -7.16 -0.64 4.45
C GLY A 98 -6.43 -1.32 3.30
N THR A 99 -6.43 -2.66 3.31
CA THR A 99 -5.66 -3.48 2.38
C THR A 99 -6.12 -3.33 0.92
N GLY A 100 -7.32 -2.80 0.71
CA GLY A 100 -7.91 -2.55 -0.61
C GLY A 100 -8.18 -3.83 -1.39
N ALA A 101 -8.80 -3.67 -2.56
CA ALA A 101 -9.06 -4.83 -3.43
C ALA A 101 -7.77 -5.45 -3.98
N ASN A 102 -6.68 -4.67 -4.03
CA ASN A 102 -5.39 -5.12 -4.52
C ASN A 102 -4.65 -6.03 -3.54
N PHE A 103 -4.94 -5.96 -2.23
CA PHE A 103 -4.33 -6.82 -1.21
C PHE A 103 -2.79 -6.85 -1.25
N VAL A 104 -2.18 -5.74 -1.71
CA VAL A 104 -0.82 -5.77 -2.26
C VAL A 104 0.25 -5.96 -1.18
N TYR A 105 0.08 -5.35 0.00
CA TYR A 105 1.09 -5.47 1.05
C TYR A 105 1.14 -6.88 1.63
N PRO A 106 0.01 -7.53 1.98
CA PRO A 106 0.01 -8.94 2.38
C PRO A 106 0.66 -9.87 1.34
N LEU A 107 0.33 -9.71 0.05
CA LEU A 107 0.88 -10.55 -1.02
C LEU A 107 2.40 -10.42 -1.13
N LEU A 108 2.89 -9.18 -1.13
CA LEU A 108 4.33 -8.92 -1.24
C LEU A 108 5.08 -9.34 0.02
N ALA A 109 4.51 -9.12 1.20
CA ALA A 109 5.12 -9.52 2.47
C ALA A 109 5.25 -11.05 2.56
N GLY A 110 4.19 -11.79 2.19
CA GLY A 110 4.23 -13.24 2.12
C GLY A 110 5.19 -13.76 1.05
N SER A 111 5.22 -13.14 -0.14
CA SER A 111 6.09 -13.57 -1.24
C SER A 111 7.58 -13.29 -0.99
N VAL A 112 7.91 -12.11 -0.45
CA VAL A 112 9.31 -11.67 -0.31
C VAL A 112 9.93 -12.17 1.00
N PHE A 113 9.15 -12.22 2.08
CA PHE A 113 9.67 -12.48 3.43
C PHE A 113 9.01 -13.68 4.13
N ASN A 114 8.05 -14.36 3.49
CA ASN A 114 7.24 -15.40 4.13
C ASN A 114 6.51 -14.94 5.39
N TRP A 115 6.26 -13.63 5.52
CA TRP A 115 5.55 -13.07 6.66
C TRP A 115 4.10 -13.54 6.69
N LYS A 116 3.58 -13.71 7.91
CA LYS A 116 2.14 -13.86 8.12
C LYS A 116 1.50 -12.48 8.06
N MET A 117 0.38 -12.36 7.35
CA MET A 117 -0.31 -11.09 7.25
C MET A 117 -1.82 -11.25 7.32
N LYS A 118 -2.46 -10.37 8.09
CA LYS A 118 -3.90 -10.12 7.99
C LYS A 118 -4.10 -8.77 7.30
N GLY A 119 -4.89 -8.73 6.23
CA GLY A 119 -5.37 -7.48 5.66
C GLY A 119 -6.83 -7.27 6.01
N VAL A 120 -7.18 -6.04 6.38
CA VAL A 120 -8.56 -5.65 6.68
C VAL A 120 -9.02 -4.51 5.80
N ASP A 121 -10.30 -4.51 5.46
CA ASP A 121 -10.93 -3.42 4.72
C ASP A 121 -12.41 -3.28 5.08
N ILE A 122 -12.92 -2.06 4.96
CA ILE A 122 -14.31 -1.69 5.20
C ILE A 122 -15.19 -1.79 3.95
N ASP A 123 -14.61 -2.12 2.80
CA ASP A 123 -15.32 -2.46 1.57
C ASP A 123 -15.39 -3.99 1.38
N ALA A 124 -16.61 -4.53 1.45
CA ALA A 124 -16.85 -5.95 1.23
C ALA A 124 -16.46 -6.42 -0.18
N LYS A 125 -16.52 -5.55 -1.20
CA LYS A 125 -16.06 -5.89 -2.56
C LYS A 125 -14.53 -6.03 -2.60
N ALA A 126 -13.82 -5.15 -1.92
CA ALA A 126 -12.36 -5.24 -1.79
C ALA A 126 -11.94 -6.57 -1.16
N ILE A 127 -12.57 -6.94 -0.03
CA ILE A 127 -12.29 -8.20 0.65
C ILE A 127 -12.67 -9.44 -0.18
N ARG A 128 -13.77 -9.39 -0.95
CA ARG A 128 -14.08 -10.48 -1.88
C ARG A 128 -12.99 -10.66 -2.94
N ASN A 129 -12.47 -9.56 -3.50
CA ASN A 129 -11.37 -9.65 -4.46
C ASN A 129 -10.08 -10.16 -3.82
N ALA A 130 -9.72 -9.65 -2.64
CA ALA A 130 -8.56 -10.12 -1.88
C ALA A 130 -8.61 -11.64 -1.63
N ASN A 131 -9.77 -12.16 -1.22
CA ASN A 131 -9.97 -13.59 -1.03
C ASN A 131 -9.88 -14.37 -2.36
N ALA A 132 -10.41 -13.85 -3.47
CA ALA A 132 -10.25 -14.47 -4.79
C ALA A 132 -8.77 -14.53 -5.22
N ILE A 133 -7.97 -13.49 -4.95
CA ILE A 133 -6.52 -13.52 -5.18
C ILE A 133 -5.89 -14.64 -4.34
N LEU A 134 -6.21 -14.76 -3.05
CA LEU A 134 -5.67 -15.80 -2.18
C LEU A 134 -6.03 -17.22 -2.64
N GLU A 135 -7.26 -17.43 -3.10
CA GLU A 135 -7.70 -18.73 -3.64
C GLU A 135 -6.92 -19.16 -4.88
N LYS A 136 -6.47 -18.20 -5.70
CA LYS A 136 -5.66 -18.48 -6.89
C LYS A 136 -4.15 -18.54 -6.61
N ASN A 137 -3.71 -18.03 -5.47
CA ASN A 137 -2.31 -18.07 -5.01
C ASN A 137 -2.16 -19.01 -3.82
N THR A 138 -2.52 -20.28 -4.01
CA THR A 138 -2.62 -21.28 -2.94
C THR A 138 -1.33 -21.52 -2.15
N HIS A 139 -0.16 -21.23 -2.73
CA HIS A 139 1.13 -21.32 -2.05
C HIS A 139 1.30 -20.25 -0.94
N LEU A 140 0.50 -19.18 -0.96
CA LEU A 140 0.45 -18.15 0.09
C LEU A 140 -0.65 -18.44 1.14
N LYS A 141 -1.47 -19.48 0.90
CA LYS A 141 -2.58 -19.84 1.79
C LYS A 141 -2.04 -20.32 3.13
N GLY A 142 -2.65 -19.85 4.23
CA GLY A 142 -2.23 -20.17 5.61
C GLY A 142 -1.29 -19.12 6.23
N PHE A 143 -0.60 -18.34 5.41
CA PHE A 143 0.17 -17.16 5.87
C PHE A 143 -0.66 -15.88 5.79
N LEU A 144 -1.54 -15.79 4.80
CA LEU A 144 -2.30 -14.59 4.49
C LEU A 144 -3.79 -14.76 4.75
N THR A 145 -4.42 -13.72 5.30
CA THR A 145 -5.88 -13.66 5.51
C THR A 145 -6.45 -12.29 5.15
N ALA A 146 -7.64 -12.26 4.56
CA ALA A 146 -8.35 -11.02 4.24
C ALA A 146 -9.70 -10.97 4.96
N THR A 147 -9.91 -9.98 5.83
CA THR A 147 -11.08 -9.90 6.71
C THR A 147 -11.87 -8.61 6.50
N TYR A 148 -13.19 -8.75 6.46
CA TYR A 148 -14.09 -7.60 6.38
C TYR A 148 -14.26 -6.94 7.74
N GLN A 149 -13.95 -5.65 7.82
CA GLN A 149 -14.19 -4.82 8.99
C GLN A 149 -15.50 -4.05 8.81
N GLN A 150 -16.49 -4.30 9.67
CA GLN A 150 -17.83 -3.75 9.50
C GLN A 150 -17.91 -2.25 9.85
N ASP A 151 -17.25 -1.85 10.93
CA ASP A 151 -17.40 -0.50 11.48
C ASP A 151 -16.36 0.48 10.92
N ARG A 152 -16.82 1.41 10.09
CA ARG A 152 -15.99 2.46 9.44
C ARG A 152 -15.47 3.51 10.43
N ALA A 153 -16.04 3.59 11.63
CA ALA A 153 -15.63 4.52 12.67
C ALA A 153 -14.40 4.03 13.45
N ASN A 154 -14.05 2.75 13.32
CA ASN A 154 -12.87 2.18 13.95
C ASN A 154 -11.76 1.91 12.94
N ILE A 155 -10.52 1.93 13.40
CA ILE A 155 -9.34 1.55 12.63
C ILE A 155 -8.80 0.22 13.18
N PHE A 156 -8.65 0.11 14.50
CA PHE A 156 -8.10 -1.09 15.13
C PHE A 156 -9.18 -1.95 15.80
N THR A 157 -10.22 -1.33 16.38
CA THR A 157 -11.33 -2.09 16.96
C THR A 157 -12.07 -2.88 15.89
N GLY A 158 -12.14 -4.20 16.09
CA GLY A 158 -12.71 -5.15 15.13
C GLY A 158 -11.73 -5.62 14.04
N ALA A 159 -10.65 -4.88 13.80
CA ALA A 159 -9.53 -5.35 12.98
C ALA A 159 -8.59 -6.26 13.79
N ILE A 160 -8.29 -5.86 15.03
CA ILE A 160 -7.55 -6.63 16.03
C ILE A 160 -8.56 -7.29 16.97
N LEU A 161 -8.56 -8.62 17.03
CA LEU A 161 -9.46 -9.40 17.89
C LEU A 161 -8.78 -9.77 19.22
N PRO A 162 -9.55 -10.09 20.28
CA PRO A 162 -8.98 -10.60 21.53
C PRO A 162 -8.11 -11.83 21.29
N GLY A 163 -6.91 -11.85 21.88
CA GLY A 163 -5.95 -12.95 21.74
C GLY A 163 -5.08 -12.88 20.48
N GLU A 164 -5.36 -11.96 19.55
CA GLU A 164 -4.43 -11.70 18.43
C GLU A 164 -3.24 -10.85 18.91
N HIS A 165 -2.07 -11.13 18.33
CA HIS A 165 -0.84 -10.35 18.50
C HIS A 165 -0.18 -10.12 17.14
N TYR A 166 0.31 -8.91 16.91
CA TYR A 166 1.00 -8.52 15.69
C TYR A 166 2.34 -7.87 16.02
N ASP A 167 3.37 -8.20 15.26
CA ASP A 167 4.67 -7.55 15.34
C ASP A 167 4.60 -6.12 14.78
N PHE A 168 3.71 -5.91 13.81
CA PHE A 168 3.46 -4.58 13.31
C PHE A 168 2.05 -4.40 12.75
N THR A 169 1.58 -3.15 12.75
CA THR A 169 0.55 -2.71 11.80
C THR A 169 1.19 -1.91 10.68
N MET A 170 0.59 -1.93 9.50
CA MET A 170 0.93 -1.04 8.40
C MET A 170 -0.33 -0.41 7.80
N CYS A 171 -0.16 0.75 7.20
CA CYS A 171 -1.25 1.46 6.54
C CYS A 171 -0.69 2.38 5.45
N ASN A 172 -1.42 2.50 4.35
CA ASN A 172 -1.29 3.59 3.40
C ASN A 172 -2.55 4.48 3.48
N PRO A 173 -2.55 5.54 4.30
CA PRO A 173 -3.77 6.30 4.57
C PRO A 173 -4.39 6.92 3.32
N PRO A 174 -5.72 7.13 3.29
CA PRO A 174 -6.36 7.90 2.22
C PRO A 174 -5.80 9.32 2.16
N PHE A 175 -5.41 9.75 0.96
CA PHE A 175 -4.61 10.96 0.76
C PHE A 175 -5.40 12.26 0.83
N TYR A 176 -6.68 12.23 0.47
CA TYR A 176 -7.49 13.43 0.27
C TYR A 176 -8.49 13.64 1.42
N SER A 177 -8.82 14.91 1.69
CA SER A 177 -9.80 15.29 2.73
C SER A 177 -11.25 15.21 2.25
N SER A 178 -11.46 15.15 0.93
CA SER A 178 -12.78 15.03 0.29
C SER A 178 -12.64 14.60 -1.18
N GLU A 179 -13.74 14.17 -1.78
CA GLU A 179 -13.86 13.95 -3.24
C GLU A 179 -13.45 15.18 -4.05
N LYS A 180 -13.85 16.37 -3.59
CA LYS A 180 -13.53 17.65 -4.24
C LYS A 180 -12.03 17.93 -4.22
N ASP A 181 -11.33 17.57 -3.14
CA ASP A 181 -9.88 17.73 -3.04
C ASP A 181 -9.13 16.71 -3.90
N ALA A 182 -9.63 15.48 -3.98
CA ALA A 182 -9.11 14.45 -4.89
C ALA A 182 -9.25 14.91 -6.36
N PHE A 183 -10.39 15.49 -6.72
CA PHE A 183 -10.65 16.03 -8.05
C PHE A 183 -9.79 17.26 -8.37
N LYS A 184 -9.63 18.20 -7.41
CA LYS A 184 -8.78 19.39 -7.57
C LYS A 184 -7.30 19.02 -7.75
N ALA A 185 -6.79 18.08 -6.96
CA ALA A 185 -5.41 17.60 -7.08
C ALA A 185 -5.15 16.88 -8.42
N THR A 186 -6.15 16.15 -8.93
CA THR A 186 -6.09 15.52 -10.26
C THR A 186 -6.03 16.60 -11.36
N LYS A 187 -6.85 17.66 -11.24
CA LYS A 187 -6.88 18.81 -12.16
C LYS A 187 -5.61 19.67 -12.11
N GLU A 188 -4.95 19.77 -10.97
CA GLU A 188 -3.68 20.50 -10.83
C GLU A 188 -2.50 19.70 -11.40
N LYS A 189 -2.45 18.38 -11.20
CA LYS A 189 -1.45 17.51 -11.85
C LYS A 189 -1.59 17.48 -13.37
N SER A 190 -2.81 17.49 -13.92
CA SER A 190 -3.03 17.49 -15.37
C SER A 190 -2.62 18.80 -16.05
N LYS A 191 -2.73 19.94 -15.36
CA LYS A 191 -2.20 21.23 -15.84
C LYS A 191 -0.68 21.23 -16.03
N GLY A 192 0.06 20.53 -15.17
CA GLY A 192 1.51 20.35 -15.32
C GLY A 192 1.92 19.47 -16.50
N LEU A 193 1.01 18.61 -16.98
CA LEU A 193 1.24 17.62 -18.04
C LEU A 193 0.64 18.01 -19.41
N LYS A 194 0.04 19.20 -19.55
CA LYS A 194 -0.64 19.70 -20.78
C LYS A 194 -1.66 18.70 -21.39
N LEU A 195 -2.34 17.91 -20.58
CA LEU A 195 -3.37 16.97 -21.06
C LEU A 195 -4.70 17.72 -21.33
N LYS A 196 -5.30 17.50 -22.51
CA LYS A 196 -6.50 18.21 -22.99
C LYS A 196 -7.82 17.73 -22.36
N GLU A 197 -7.88 16.51 -21.84
CA GLU A 197 -9.07 15.97 -21.17
C GLU A 197 -8.66 15.19 -19.92
N VAL A 198 -9.40 15.41 -18.82
CA VAL A 198 -9.15 14.78 -17.51
C VAL A 198 -10.16 13.65 -17.33
N GLU A 199 -9.85 12.48 -17.89
CA GLU A 199 -10.46 11.26 -17.38
C GLU A 199 -9.89 10.96 -15.98
N ARG A 200 -10.66 10.26 -15.15
CA ARG A 200 -10.32 9.92 -13.76
C ARG A 200 -9.08 9.01 -13.71
N ASN A 201 -7.88 9.59 -13.81
CA ASN A 201 -6.61 8.85 -13.82
C ASN A 201 -6.24 8.23 -12.46
N PHE A 202 -7.10 8.36 -11.45
CA PHE A 202 -7.05 7.56 -10.22
C PHE A 202 -8.36 6.80 -10.12
N ALA A 203 -8.38 5.61 -10.70
CA ALA A 203 -9.44 4.63 -10.54
C ALA A 203 -9.40 4.07 -9.11
N GLY A 204 -9.68 4.88 -8.09
CA GLY A 204 -9.89 4.42 -6.72
C GLY A 204 -11.34 4.71 -6.31
N GLN A 205 -11.97 3.78 -5.61
CA GLN A 205 -13.29 4.01 -5.03
C GLN A 205 -13.18 5.14 -3.98
N SER A 206 -14.31 5.81 -3.71
CA SER A 206 -14.38 7.02 -2.88
C SER A 206 -13.65 6.94 -1.53
N ASN A 207 -13.67 5.76 -0.89
CA ASN A 207 -13.07 5.57 0.44
C ASN A 207 -11.55 5.30 0.43
N GLU A 208 -10.98 4.86 -0.70
CA GLU A 208 -9.52 4.67 -0.83
C GLU A 208 -8.79 6.00 -1.06
N LEU A 209 -9.50 6.97 -1.64
CA LEU A 209 -8.92 8.26 -2.04
C LEU A 209 -9.10 9.33 -0.96
N TRP A 210 -10.23 9.38 -0.25
CA TRP A 210 -10.45 10.40 0.78
C TRP A 210 -11.10 9.90 2.07
N CYS A 211 -10.83 10.63 3.15
CA CYS A 211 -11.57 10.55 4.40
C CYS A 211 -11.78 11.95 4.97
N ASN A 212 -12.80 12.12 5.82
CA ASN A 212 -13.02 13.39 6.51
C ASN A 212 -11.74 13.77 7.29
N GLY A 213 -11.20 14.97 7.01
CA GLY A 213 -9.98 15.47 7.63
C GLY A 213 -8.66 14.94 7.04
N GLY A 214 -8.72 14.07 6.02
CA GLY A 214 -7.58 13.58 5.25
C GLY A 214 -6.56 12.76 6.06
N GLU A 215 -5.38 12.55 5.46
CA GLU A 215 -4.28 11.75 6.05
C GLU A 215 -3.96 12.17 7.49
N ALA A 216 -3.89 13.47 7.79
CA ALA A 216 -3.54 13.95 9.12
C ALA A 216 -4.54 13.50 10.20
N LEU A 217 -5.85 13.60 9.92
CA LEU A 217 -6.87 13.19 10.88
C LEU A 217 -6.96 11.66 10.99
N PHE A 218 -6.75 10.96 9.88
CA PHE A 218 -6.69 9.50 9.87
C PHE A 218 -5.57 8.98 10.79
N ILE A 219 -4.33 9.46 10.59
CA ILE A 219 -3.19 9.06 11.44
C ILE A 219 -3.43 9.48 12.90
N LYS A 220 -4.03 10.65 13.14
CA LYS A 220 -4.39 11.08 14.49
C LYS A 220 -5.34 10.08 15.19
N ARG A 221 -6.30 9.52 14.46
CA ARG A 221 -7.21 8.48 14.95
C ARG A 221 -6.47 7.18 15.20
N MET A 222 -5.59 6.76 14.28
CA MET A 222 -4.73 5.59 14.49
C MET A 222 -3.95 5.72 15.80
N VAL A 223 -3.28 6.85 16.03
CA VAL A 223 -2.53 7.09 17.26
C VAL A 223 -3.43 6.99 18.50
N LYS A 224 -4.65 7.55 18.47
CA LYS A 224 -5.58 7.47 19.61
C LYS A 224 -6.05 6.05 19.89
N GLU A 225 -6.47 5.32 18.85
CA GLU A 225 -6.98 3.96 19.01
C GLU A 225 -5.87 2.98 19.41
N SER A 226 -4.63 3.20 18.96
CA SER A 226 -3.48 2.32 19.25
C SER A 226 -3.21 2.13 20.74
N VAL A 227 -3.59 3.10 21.59
CA VAL A 227 -3.46 3.01 23.06
C VAL A 227 -4.20 1.79 23.62
N ASN A 228 -5.35 1.44 23.04
CA ASN A 228 -6.16 0.30 23.48
C ASN A 228 -5.57 -1.06 23.07
N PHE A 229 -4.64 -1.05 22.11
CA PHE A 229 -4.04 -2.26 21.54
C PHE A 229 -2.54 -2.34 21.83
N LYS A 230 -2.04 -1.55 22.78
CA LYS A 230 -0.61 -1.44 23.10
C LYS A 230 0.07 -2.74 23.52
N SER A 231 -0.70 -3.72 24.03
CA SER A 231 -0.20 -5.05 24.40
C SER A 231 -0.41 -6.11 23.30
N GLN A 232 -1.03 -5.73 22.19
CA GLN A 232 -1.32 -6.63 21.06
C GLN A 232 -0.51 -6.28 19.81
N VAL A 233 0.24 -5.17 19.83
CA VAL A 233 1.02 -4.69 18.70
C VAL A 233 2.37 -4.16 19.16
N ASP A 234 3.46 -4.74 18.66
CA ASP A 234 4.81 -4.28 18.99
C ASP A 234 5.15 -2.94 18.33
N TRP A 235 4.81 -2.77 17.04
CA TRP A 235 5.01 -1.52 16.30
C TRP A 235 3.81 -1.12 15.46
N PHE A 236 3.19 0.00 15.78
CA PHE A 236 2.24 0.62 14.88
C PHE A 236 2.99 1.41 13.82
N THR A 237 2.71 1.16 12.54
CA THR A 237 3.33 1.91 11.43
C THR A 237 2.31 2.41 10.41
N THR A 238 2.64 3.54 9.77
CA THR A 238 1.85 4.10 8.67
C THR A 238 2.72 4.94 7.75
N LEU A 239 2.44 4.90 6.44
CA LEU A 239 2.99 5.86 5.50
C LEU A 239 2.51 7.28 5.85
N VAL A 240 3.38 8.26 5.57
CA VAL A 240 3.06 9.69 5.68
C VAL A 240 3.46 10.39 4.39
N SER A 241 2.49 10.84 3.61
CA SER A 241 2.71 11.50 2.33
C SER A 241 3.21 12.93 2.46
N LYS A 242 2.74 13.67 3.47
CA LYS A 242 3.12 15.08 3.69
C LYS A 242 3.91 15.25 4.99
N SER A 243 5.14 15.76 4.89
CA SER A 243 6.00 16.07 6.05
C SER A 243 5.31 16.95 7.09
N GLU A 244 4.48 17.87 6.61
CA GLU A 244 3.78 18.89 7.40
C GLU A 244 2.86 18.28 8.46
N HIS A 245 2.44 17.02 8.30
CA HIS A 245 1.63 16.31 9.28
C HIS A 245 2.46 15.83 10.48
N LEU A 246 3.75 15.54 10.30
CA LEU A 246 4.60 14.91 11.31
C LEU A 246 4.70 15.69 12.62
N PRO A 247 4.93 17.02 12.66
CA PRO A 247 5.11 17.74 13.92
C PRO A 247 3.92 17.61 14.87
N LYS A 248 2.68 17.68 14.34
CA LYS A 248 1.46 17.57 15.15
C LYS A 248 1.24 16.13 15.63
N ILE A 249 1.54 15.14 14.79
CA ILE A 249 1.40 13.72 15.13
C ILE A 249 2.43 13.32 16.20
N LYS A 250 3.71 13.71 16.03
CA LYS A 250 4.79 13.47 17.02
C LYS A 250 4.47 14.08 18.37
N LYS A 251 4.01 15.34 18.40
CA LYS A 251 3.56 15.99 19.65
C LYS A 251 2.43 15.22 20.35
N GLN A 252 1.56 14.53 19.61
CA GLN A 252 0.53 13.70 20.23
C GLN A 252 1.10 12.39 20.78
N LEU A 253 2.04 11.76 20.08
CA LEU A 253 2.73 10.55 20.55
C LEU A 253 3.56 10.84 21.81
N GLU A 254 4.27 11.96 21.86
CA GLU A 254 4.99 12.44 23.04
C GLU A 254 4.06 12.59 24.26
N LYS A 255 2.87 13.20 24.08
CA LYS A 255 1.86 13.33 25.15
C LYS A 255 1.33 11.99 25.65
N LEU A 256 1.37 10.95 24.81
CA LEU A 256 0.96 9.60 25.14
C LEU A 256 2.12 8.75 25.65
N ASN A 257 3.32 9.33 25.83
CA ASN A 257 4.55 8.64 26.21
C ASN A 257 4.91 7.48 25.26
N ALA A 258 4.53 7.57 23.99
CA ALA A 258 4.86 6.58 22.98
C ALA A 258 6.28 6.82 22.43
N GLU A 259 7.08 5.75 22.35
CA GLU A 259 8.31 5.79 21.55
C GLU A 259 7.92 5.93 20.08
N HIS A 260 8.57 6.83 19.34
CA HIS A 260 8.28 7.00 17.92
C HIS A 260 9.53 7.30 17.09
N ARG A 261 9.52 6.83 15.84
CA ARG A 261 10.60 7.01 14.87
C ARG A 261 10.00 7.32 13.50
N THR A 262 10.66 8.17 12.74
CA THR A 262 10.33 8.40 11.32
C THR A 262 11.44 7.80 10.49
N VAL A 263 11.08 6.93 9.55
CA VAL A 263 12.03 6.30 8.63
C VAL A 263 11.81 6.92 7.26
N ASP A 264 12.82 7.63 6.77
CA ASP A 264 12.81 8.20 5.43
C ASP A 264 13.11 7.12 4.40
N MET A 265 12.32 7.10 3.33
CA MET A 265 12.44 6.18 2.21
C MET A 265 12.64 6.98 0.92
N SER A 266 13.43 6.45 -0.01
CA SER A 266 13.73 7.14 -1.27
C SER A 266 13.23 6.32 -2.46
N GLN A 267 12.48 6.93 -3.37
CA GLN A 267 12.06 6.29 -4.64
C GLN A 267 12.31 7.28 -5.79
N GLY A 268 13.51 7.24 -6.36
CA GLY A 268 13.95 8.24 -7.34
C GLY A 268 13.80 9.65 -6.76
N ASN A 269 13.00 10.50 -7.42
CA ASN A 269 12.74 11.88 -7.01
C ASN A 269 11.66 12.02 -5.90
N LYS A 270 10.94 10.94 -5.57
CA LYS A 270 9.85 10.99 -4.58
C LYS A 270 10.41 10.71 -3.19
N LYS A 271 10.21 11.66 -2.28
CA LYS A 271 10.46 11.49 -0.84
C LYS A 271 9.25 10.87 -0.17
N SER A 272 9.38 9.63 0.29
CA SER A 272 8.37 8.92 1.09
C SER A 272 8.92 8.67 2.50
N ARG A 273 8.03 8.36 3.45
CA ARG A 273 8.43 7.96 4.80
C ARG A 273 7.32 7.17 5.45
N PHE A 274 7.66 6.41 6.47
CA PHE A 274 6.67 5.94 7.43
C PHE A 274 6.99 6.45 8.82
N LEU A 275 5.93 6.61 9.61
CA LEU A 275 6.00 6.84 11.04
C LEU A 275 5.78 5.49 11.72
N ALA A 276 6.66 5.15 12.66
CA ALA A 276 6.51 4.00 13.53
C ALA A 276 6.39 4.49 14.98
N TRP A 277 5.50 3.88 15.77
CA TRP A 277 5.42 4.12 17.20
C TRP A 277 5.02 2.87 17.97
N ARG A 278 5.36 2.87 19.26
CA ARG A 278 4.99 1.82 20.21
C ARG A 278 4.84 2.40 21.61
N PHE A 279 4.21 1.64 22.48
CA PHE A 279 4.12 1.96 23.89
C PHE A 279 5.05 1.04 24.65
N LYS A 280 5.88 1.61 25.53
CA LYS A 280 6.67 0.81 26.45
C LYS A 280 5.73 0.30 27.55
N GLU A 281 5.97 -0.93 28.00
CA GLU A 281 5.35 -1.44 29.23
C GLU A 281 5.70 -0.55 30.43
#